data_AF-A0A917H090-F1
#
_entry.id   AF-A0A917H090-F1
#
_cell.length_a   1.000
_cell.length_b   1.000
_cell.length_c   1.000
_cell.angle_alpha   90.00
_cell.angle_beta   90.00
_cell.angle_gamma   90.00
#
_symmetry.space_group_name_H-M   'P 1'
#
loop_
_entity.id
_entity.type
_entity.pdbx_description
1 polymer ?
#
loop_
_entity_poly.entity_id
_entity_poly.type
_entity_poly.pdbx_seq_one_letter_code
_entity_poly.pdbx_strand_id
1 'polypeptide(L)'
;MRGQSYVILAIIFVIIVAVFAVTNVDTVEVNYLFWSGEAPLILVILFSVLMGGIITAAVGAVKMFRLQREVRSLKSENKNINSLLEKHGIVLEGDTNPDPKKNN
;
A
#
# COMPACT_ATOMS: atom_id res chain seq x y z
N MET A 1 -23.86 3.61 -4.27
CA MET A 1 -23.97 4.19 -2.91
C MET A 1 -22.93 3.65 -1.89
N ARG A 2 -22.12 2.62 -2.20
CA ARG A 2 -21.17 2.02 -1.23
C ARG A 2 -20.00 2.95 -0.80
N GLY A 3 -19.47 3.77 -1.71
CA GLY A 3 -18.37 4.69 -1.37
C GLY A 3 -18.76 5.82 -0.39
N GLN A 4 -20.02 6.28 -0.43
CA GLN A 4 -20.51 7.34 0.47
C GLN A 4 -20.58 6.86 1.92
N SER A 5 -20.90 5.58 2.15
CA SER A 5 -20.92 5.00 3.50
C SER A 5 -19.54 5.04 4.18
N TYR A 6 -18.47 4.83 3.41
CA TYR A 6 -17.10 4.91 3.91
C TYR A 6 -16.72 6.34 4.31
N VAL A 7 -17.11 7.33 3.50
CA VAL A 7 -16.86 8.75 3.81
C VAL A 7 -17.59 9.15 5.10
N ILE A 8 -18.86 8.77 5.25
CA ILE A 8 -19.64 9.04 6.46
C ILE A 8 -18.99 8.38 7.69
N LEU A 9 -18.58 7.11 7.57
CA LEU A 9 -17.90 6.39 8.65
C LEU A 9 -16.57 7.06 9.03
N ALA A 10 -15.79 7.51 8.04
CA ALA A 10 -14.53 8.22 8.27
C ALA A 10 -14.75 9.55 8.98
N ILE A 11 -15.78 10.31 8.63
CA ILE A 11 -16.14 11.56 9.31
C ILE A 11 -16.51 11.27 10.77
N ILE A 12 -17.35 10.27 11.03
CA ILE A 12 -17.73 9.88 12.40
C ILE A 12 -16.47 9.49 13.20
N PHE A 13 -15.58 8.72 12.60
CA PHE A 13 -14.32 8.32 13.24
C PHE A 13 -13.43 9.53 13.57
N VAL A 14 -13.26 10.47 12.63
CA VAL A 14 -12.50 11.71 12.87
C VAL A 14 -13.10 12.53 14.01
N ILE A 15 -14.43 12.63 14.09
CA ILE A 15 -15.11 13.33 15.19
C ILE A 15 -14.81 12.65 16.53
N ILE A 16 -14.89 11.32 16.59
CA ILE A 16 -14.57 10.55 17.81
C ILE A 16 -13.13 10.82 18.26
N VAL A 17 -12.17 10.75 17.33
CA VAL A 17 -10.76 11.03 17.60
C VAL A 17 -10.55 12.47 18.06
N ALA A 18 -11.22 13.44 17.43
CA ALA A 18 -11.12 14.85 17.80
C ALA A 18 -11.67 15.12 19.21
N VAL A 19 -12.83 14.55 19.55
CA VAL A 19 -13.38 14.63 20.91
C VAL A 19 -12.40 14.01 21.91
N PHE A 20 -11.88 12.82 21.62
CA PHE A 20 -10.89 12.15 22.48
C PHE A 20 -9.63 13.01 22.68
N ALA A 21 -9.15 13.67 21.62
CA ALA A 21 -7.97 14.52 21.69
C ALA A 21 -8.20 15.78 22.54
N VAL A 22 -9.38 16.41 22.44
CA VAL A 22 -9.71 17.59 23.25
C VAL A 22 -9.95 17.22 24.71
N THR A 23 -10.61 16.10 24.99
CA THR A 23 -10.92 15.69 26.37
C THR A 23 -9.72 15.14 27.13
N ASN A 24 -8.70 14.65 26.43
CA ASN A 24 -7.48 14.10 27.02
C ASN A 24 -6.26 14.97 26.66
N VAL A 25 -6.45 16.29 26.60
CA VAL A 25 -5.39 17.27 26.34
C VAL A 25 -4.58 17.60 27.60
N ASP A 26 -4.50 16.66 28.54
CA ASP A 26 -3.67 16.83 29.73
C ASP A 26 -2.20 16.66 29.34
N THR A 27 -1.41 17.67 29.69
CA THR A 27 0.04 17.66 29.51
C THR A 27 0.66 16.67 30.48
N VAL A 28 1.36 15.69 29.94
CA VAL A 28 2.14 14.72 30.71
C VAL A 28 3.62 14.87 30.36
N GLU A 29 4.48 14.57 31.32
CA GLU A 29 5.92 14.50 31.07
C GLU A 29 6.23 13.26 30.22
N VAL A 30 6.84 13.49 29.05
CA VAL A 30 7.24 12.44 28.13
C VAL A 30 8.75 12.34 28.15
N ASN A 31 9.24 11.21 28.64
CA ASN A 31 10.65 10.87 28.61
C ASN A 31 10.98 10.19 27.28
N TYR A 32 11.53 10.96 26.35
CA TYR A 32 12.15 10.43 25.14
C TYR A 32 13.53 9.84 25.50
N LEU A 33 14.07 9.00 24.61
CA LEU A 33 15.30 8.24 24.85
C LEU A 33 16.52 9.11 25.25
N PHE A 34 16.53 10.39 24.85
CA PHE A 34 17.61 11.34 25.14
C PHE A 34 17.12 12.72 25.62
N TRP A 35 15.82 12.92 25.81
CA TRP A 35 15.23 14.24 26.12
C TRP A 35 13.93 14.06 26.91
N SER A 36 13.57 14.95 27.82
CA SER A 36 12.23 15.00 28.43
C SER A 36 11.48 16.28 28.07
N GLY A 37 10.18 16.17 27.82
CA GLY A 37 9.36 17.32 27.46
C GLY A 37 7.89 17.10 27.77
N GLU A 38 7.17 18.18 28.01
CA GLU A 38 5.73 18.14 28.26
C GLU A 38 4.97 18.20 26.94
N ALA A 39 4.10 17.21 26.72
CA ALA A 39 3.20 17.19 25.58
C ALA A 39 1.89 16.48 25.96
N PRO A 40 0.76 16.86 25.35
CA PRO A 40 -0.47 16.07 25.46
C PRO A 40 -0.24 14.64 24.96
N LEU A 41 -0.61 13.65 25.78
CA LEU A 41 -0.36 12.22 25.48
C LEU A 41 -0.94 11.78 24.12
N ILE A 42 -2.10 12.32 23.75
CA ILE A 42 -2.75 12.00 22.47
C ILE A 42 -1.91 12.42 21.25
N LEU A 43 -1.17 13.53 21.32
CA LEU A 43 -0.31 13.95 20.21
C LEU A 43 0.82 12.95 19.99
N VAL A 44 1.38 12.41 21.07
CA VAL A 44 2.43 11.38 21.02
C VAL A 44 1.87 10.09 20.43
N ILE A 45 0.67 9.67 20.82
CA ILE A 45 0.00 8.48 20.26
C ILE A 45 -0.27 8.66 18.77
N LEU A 46 -0.87 9.79 18.36
CA LEU A 46 -1.18 10.07 16.97
C LEU A 46 0.09 10.09 16.10
N PHE A 47 1.15 10.72 16.58
CA PHE A 47 2.44 10.74 15.89
C PHE A 47 3.05 9.33 15.77
N SER A 48 2.96 8.53 16.83
CA SER A 48 3.45 7.15 16.84
C SER A 48 2.69 6.26 15.84
N VAL A 49 1.36 6.36 15.81
CA VAL A 49 0.51 5.64 14.85
C VAL A 49 0.81 6.09 13.42
N LEU A 50 0.95 7.41 13.20
CA LEU A 50 1.33 7.95 11.89
C LEU A 50 2.68 7.39 11.43
N MET A 51 3.69 7.36 12.30
CA MET A 51 4.99 6.78 11.98
C MET A 51 4.92 5.29 11.67
N GLY A 52 4.15 4.52 12.45
CA GLY A 52 3.89 3.11 12.15
C GLY A 52 3.26 2.91 10.77
N GLY A 53 2.30 3.77 10.41
CA GLY A 53 1.67 3.78 9.09
C GLY A 53 2.66 4.10 7.97
N ILE A 54 3.51 5.13 8.14
CA ILE A 54 4.55 5.50 7.17
C ILE A 54 5.54 4.35 6.96
N ILE A 55 6.03 3.74 8.04
CA ILE A 55 6.97 2.61 7.97
C ILE A 55 6.32 1.43 7.23
N THR A 56 5.08 1.09 7.58
CA THR A 56 4.33 0.01 6.93
C THR A 56 4.12 0.28 5.44
N ALA A 57 3.75 1.52 5.08
CA ALA A 57 3.59 1.94 3.69
C ALA A 57 4.92 1.86 2.92
N ALA A 58 6.03 2.29 3.53
CA ALA A 58 7.36 2.23 2.92
C ALA A 58 7.79 0.78 2.65
N VAL A 59 7.63 -0.12 3.63
CA VAL A 59 7.91 -1.55 3.45
C VAL A 59 7.01 -2.16 2.37
N GLY A 60 5.72 -1.82 2.38
CA GLY A 60 4.75 -2.23 1.37
C GLY A 60 5.13 -1.76 -0.04
N ALA A 61 5.59 -0.51 -0.18
CA ALA A 61 6.03 0.04 -1.44
C ALA A 61 7.26 -0.71 -1.98
N VAL A 62 8.29 -0.94 -1.15
CA VAL A 62 9.48 -1.71 -1.54
C VAL A 62 9.10 -3.12 -2.02
N LYS A 63 8.21 -3.81 -1.29
CA LYS A 63 7.68 -5.11 -1.70
C LYS A 63 6.98 -5.02 -3.05
N MET A 64 6.08 -4.04 -3.23
CA MET A 64 5.35 -3.83 -4.47
C MET A 64 6.29 -3.59 -5.66
N PHE A 65 7.35 -2.79 -5.49
CA PHE A 65 8.36 -2.57 -6.54
C PHE A 65 9.08 -3.85 -6.95
N ARG A 66 9.44 -4.71 -5.98
CA ARG A 66 10.07 -6.02 -6.26
C ARG A 66 9.11 -6.94 -7.02
N LEU A 67 7.87 -7.04 -6.57
CA LEU A 67 6.85 -7.84 -7.26
C LEU A 67 6.62 -7.34 -8.69
N GLN A 68 6.57 -6.03 -8.91
CA GLN A 68 6.42 -5.48 -10.26
C GLN A 68 7.61 -5.83 -11.17
N ARG A 69 8.83 -5.83 -10.64
CA ARG A 69 10.03 -6.26 -11.40
C ARG A 69 9.97 -7.74 -11.75
N GLU A 70 9.60 -8.58 -10.79
CA GLU A 70 9.46 -10.02 -10.99
C GLU A 70 8.38 -10.34 -12.03
N VAL A 71 7.21 -9.70 -11.94
CA VAL A 71 6.15 -9.84 -12.96
C VAL A 71 6.63 -9.45 -14.35
N ARG A 72 7.44 -8.38 -14.48
CA ARG A 72 8.03 -8.00 -15.78
C ARG A 72 9.02 -9.04 -16.28
N SER A 73 9.87 -9.59 -15.41
CA SER A 73 10.82 -10.65 -15.74
C SER A 73 10.11 -11.90 -16.23
N LEU A 74 9.14 -12.40 -15.44
CA LEU A 74 8.34 -13.58 -15.77
C LEU A 74 7.56 -13.41 -17.08
N LYS A 75 7.04 -12.20 -17.35
CA LYS A 75 6.40 -11.90 -18.64
C LYS A 75 7.37 -11.93 -19.81
N SER A 76 8.60 -11.43 -19.62
CA SER A 76 9.63 -11.48 -20.66
C SER A 76 10.09 -12.92 -20.94
N GLU A 77 10.26 -13.72 -19.89
CA GLU A 77 10.65 -15.13 -20.00
C GLU A 77 9.57 -15.96 -20.70
N ASN A 78 8.29 -15.76 -20.34
CA ASN A 78 7.17 -16.38 -21.06
C ASN A 78 7.16 -16.03 -22.55
N LYS A 79 7.38 -14.76 -22.91
CA LYS A 79 7.49 -14.35 -24.33
C LYS A 79 8.64 -15.04 -25.05
N ASN A 80 9.79 -15.16 -24.39
CA ASN A 80 10.96 -15.83 -24.96
C ASN A 80 10.68 -17.33 -25.16
N ILE A 81 10.11 -18.01 -24.16
CA ILE A 81 9.74 -19.42 -24.26
C ILE A 81 8.72 -19.63 -25.39
N ASN A 82 7.66 -18.81 -25.47
CA ASN A 82 6.65 -18.93 -26.52
C ASN A 82 7.25 -18.74 -27.93
N SER A 83 8.13 -17.74 -28.12
CA SER A 83 8.79 -17.54 -29.42
C SER A 83 9.75 -18.67 -29.78
N LEU A 84 10.40 -19.30 -28.79
CA LEU A 84 11.20 -20.51 -29.01
C LEU A 84 10.34 -21.71 -29.39
N LEU A 85 9.18 -21.89 -28.76
CA LEU A 85 8.24 -22.97 -29.07
C LEU A 85 7.65 -22.82 -30.48
N GLU A 86 7.25 -21.60 -30.87
CA GLU A 86 6.81 -21.29 -32.23
C GLU A 86 7.87 -21.64 -33.26
N LYS A 87 9.14 -21.32 -32.99
CA LYS A 87 10.28 -21.64 -33.88
C LYS A 87 10.48 -23.15 -34.07
N HIS A 88 10.10 -23.97 -33.09
CA HIS A 88 10.19 -25.43 -33.16
C HIS A 88 8.87 -26.10 -33.57
N GLY A 89 7.86 -25.32 -34.00
CA GLY A 89 6.57 -25.84 -34.48
C GLY A 89 5.66 -26.38 -33.38
N ILE A 90 5.94 -26.07 -32.11
CA ILE A 90 5.12 -26.48 -30.96
C ILE A 90 4.18 -25.31 -30.61
N VAL A 91 2.90 -25.43 -30.97
CA VAL A 91 1.86 -24.45 -30.61
C VAL A 91 1.20 -24.89 -29.31
N LEU A 92 1.27 -24.07 -28.26
CA LEU A 92 0.59 -24.34 -27.00
C LEU A 92 -0.92 -24.08 -27.17
N GLU A 93 -1.75 -25.07 -26.84
CA GLU A 93 -3.20 -25.13 -27.04
C GLU A 93 -4.03 -24.08 -26.25
N GLY A 94 -3.38 -23.14 -25.56
CA GLY A 94 -4.02 -22.11 -24.72
C GLY A 94 -4.01 -20.68 -25.28
N ASP A 95 -3.41 -20.43 -26.44
CA ASP A 95 -3.22 -19.07 -26.99
C ASP A 95 -4.32 -18.63 -27.99
N THR A 96 -5.52 -19.22 -27.90
CA THR A 96 -6.67 -18.84 -28.76
C THR A 96 -7.33 -17.51 -28.39
N ASN A 97 -6.65 -16.61 -27.68
CA ASN A 97 -7.12 -15.22 -27.55
C ASN A 97 -6.32 -14.34 -28.51
N PRO A 98 -6.91 -13.90 -29.64
CA PRO A 98 -6.20 -13.11 -30.63
C PRO A 98 -5.82 -11.77 -30.00
N ASP A 99 -4.53 -11.48 -29.95
CA ASP A 99 -4.00 -10.18 -29.54
C ASP A 99 -4.57 -9.11 -30.51
N PRO A 100 -5.47 -8.20 -30.07
CA PRO A 100 -6.23 -7.34 -30.98
C PRO A 100 -5.40 -6.17 -31.55
N LYS A 101 -4.07 -6.21 -31.43
CA LYS A 101 -3.17 -5.11 -31.78
C LYS A 101 -2.13 -5.45 -32.87
N LYS A 102 -2.30 -6.55 -33.60
CA LYS A 102 -1.38 -6.91 -34.70
C LYS A 102 -1.88 -6.53 -36.11
N ASN A 103 -2.83 -5.59 -36.21
CA ASN A 103 -3.37 -5.09 -37.47
C ASN A 103 -3.47 -3.55 -37.50
N ASN A 104 -2.33 -2.86 -37.42
CA ASN A 104 -2.12 -1.59 -38.13
C ASN A 104 -0.63 -1.28 -38.25
#